data_AF-A0A2D1SUX0-F1
#
_entry.id   AF-A0A2D1SUX0-F1
#
_cell.length_a   1.000
_cell.length_b   1.000
_cell.length_c   1.000
_cell.angle_alpha   90.00
_cell.angle_beta   90.00
_cell.angle_gamma   90.00
#
_symmetry.space_group_name_H-M   'P 1'
#
loop_
_entity.id
_entity.type
_entity.pdbx_description
1 polymer ?
#
loop_
_entity_poly.entity_id
_entity_poly.type
_entity_poly.pdbx_seq_one_letter_code
_entity_poly.pdbx_strand_id
1 'polypeptide(L)'
;MLNKYFYVSILLGAFALSGCTDDKADNKEFTEEAAPIPLNLTKEQKEDYYNQYLEIVEDLGVEYPSATMGVIPFDEILDEDWVEPEKQRELSINFLENGVFFAN
;
A
#
# COMPACT_ATOMS: atom_id res chain seq x y z
N MET A 1 -16.47 -23.81 -4.04
CA MET A 1 -15.56 -24.75 -4.73
C MET A 1 -14.92 -24.02 -5.91
N LEU A 2 -13.66 -23.59 -5.80
CA LEU A 2 -12.56 -23.95 -6.73
C LEU A 2 -11.29 -23.19 -6.28
N ASN A 3 -10.34 -23.93 -5.72
CA ASN A 3 -8.96 -23.48 -5.53
C ASN A 3 -8.32 -23.21 -6.89
N LYS A 4 -7.58 -22.10 -7.02
CA LYS A 4 -6.54 -21.97 -8.05
C LYS A 4 -5.32 -21.24 -7.48
N TYR A 5 -4.41 -22.05 -6.99
CA TYR A 5 -3.01 -21.70 -6.77
C TYR A 5 -2.36 -21.35 -8.11
N PHE A 6 -1.86 -20.12 -8.25
CA PHE A 6 -0.94 -19.77 -9.34
C PHE A 6 0.49 -20.01 -8.85
N TYR A 7 0.96 -21.24 -9.04
CA TYR A 7 2.35 -21.62 -8.80
C TYR A 7 3.18 -21.15 -10.01
N VAL A 8 3.62 -19.89 -9.99
CA VAL A 8 4.53 -19.36 -11.01
C VAL A 8 5.92 -19.91 -10.71
N SER A 9 6.30 -20.91 -11.50
CA SER A 9 7.61 -21.56 -11.43
C SER A 9 8.65 -20.62 -12.03
N ILE A 10 9.48 -19.99 -11.20
CA ILE A 10 10.64 -19.23 -11.68
C ILE A 10 11.74 -20.23 -12.02
N LEU A 11 11.96 -20.42 -13.32
CA LEU A 11 13.18 -21.02 -13.86
C LEU A 11 14.38 -20.16 -13.44
N LEU A 12 15.21 -20.66 -12.53
CA LEU A 12 16.52 -20.07 -12.23
C LEU A 12 17.42 -20.20 -13.47
N GLY A 13 17.43 -19.17 -14.30
CA GLY A 13 18.47 -18.96 -15.30
C GLY A 13 19.75 -18.50 -14.59
N ALA A 14 20.79 -19.34 -14.62
CA ALA A 14 22.12 -18.92 -14.19
C ALA A 14 22.69 -17.92 -15.21
N PHE A 15 22.54 -16.63 -14.94
CA PHE A 15 23.28 -15.59 -15.66
C PHE A 15 24.71 -15.56 -15.12
N ALA A 16 25.66 -16.02 -15.94
CA ALA A 16 27.08 -15.81 -15.71
C ALA A 16 27.40 -14.32 -15.91
N LEU A 17 27.67 -13.62 -14.81
CA LEU A 17 28.17 -12.24 -14.82
C LEU A 17 29.67 -12.26 -15.17
N SER A 18 30.00 -11.95 -16.41
CA SER A 18 31.34 -11.48 -16.78
C SER A 18 31.22 -10.07 -17.36
N GLY A 19 31.69 -9.07 -16.61
CA GLY A 19 31.85 -7.71 -17.10
C GLY A 19 32.07 -6.70 -15.98
N CYS A 20 33.33 -6.44 -15.64
CA CYS A 20 33.74 -5.24 -14.92
C CYS A 20 33.99 -4.11 -15.93
N THR A 21 33.41 -2.92 -15.72
CA THR A 21 34.09 -1.63 -15.97
C THR A 21 33.43 -0.50 -15.17
N ASP A 22 34.31 0.39 -14.71
CA ASP A 22 34.21 1.53 -13.79
C ASP A 22 33.07 2.56 -13.90
N ASP A 23 32.84 3.12 -12.71
CA ASP A 23 32.56 4.52 -12.33
C ASP A 23 31.18 5.19 -12.53
N LYS A 24 30.71 5.67 -11.35
CA LYS A 24 29.79 6.78 -11.05
C LYS A 24 28.28 6.54 -11.06
N ALA A 25 27.73 6.82 -9.87
CA ALA A 25 26.42 7.38 -9.58
C ALA A 25 25.25 6.71 -10.29
N ASP A 26 24.64 5.75 -9.61
CA ASP A 26 23.44 6.08 -8.87
C ASP A 26 23.21 4.92 -7.89
N ASN A 27 23.33 5.21 -6.60
CA ASN A 27 22.57 4.49 -5.60
C ASN A 27 21.09 4.86 -5.81
N LYS A 28 20.52 4.42 -6.94
CA LYS A 28 19.10 4.15 -6.99
C LYS A 28 18.93 2.92 -6.13
N GLU A 29 18.86 3.21 -4.83
CA GLU A 29 18.16 2.43 -3.83
C GLU A 29 16.99 1.80 -4.56
N PHE A 30 17.16 0.51 -4.86
CA PHE A 30 16.05 -0.34 -5.09
C PHE A 30 15.33 -0.26 -3.75
N THR A 31 14.34 0.62 -3.67
CA THR A 31 13.30 0.57 -2.65
C THR A 31 12.70 -0.81 -2.86
N GLU A 32 13.33 -1.79 -2.24
CA GLU A 32 12.72 -3.03 -1.85
C GLU A 32 11.43 -2.57 -1.20
N GLU A 33 10.34 -2.82 -1.92
CA GLU A 33 8.98 -2.67 -1.44
C GLU A 33 8.89 -3.64 -0.27
N ALA A 34 9.41 -3.19 0.88
CA ALA A 34 9.43 -3.92 2.10
C ALA A 34 7.97 -4.08 2.44
N ALA A 35 7.48 -5.32 2.36
CA ALA A 35 6.13 -5.66 2.74
C ALA A 35 5.82 -4.96 4.08
N PRO A 36 4.69 -4.24 4.17
CA PRO A 36 4.39 -3.43 5.34
C PRO A 36 4.43 -4.31 6.59
N ILE A 37 5.16 -3.85 7.60
CA ILE A 37 5.20 -4.54 8.89
C ILE A 37 3.82 -4.35 9.51
N PRO A 38 3.05 -5.43 9.79
CA PRO A 38 1.70 -5.29 10.33
C PRO A 38 1.71 -4.48 11.62
N LEU A 39 0.83 -3.48 11.72
CA LEU A 39 0.70 -2.70 12.93
C LEU A 39 0.08 -3.55 14.03
N ASN A 40 0.78 -3.70 15.16
CA ASN A 40 0.25 -4.42 16.32
C ASN A 40 -0.67 -3.49 17.14
N LEU A 41 -1.86 -3.23 16.59
CA LEU A 41 -2.87 -2.34 17.17
C LEU A 41 -3.84 -3.12 18.08
N THR A 42 -4.22 -2.50 19.20
CA THR A 42 -5.37 -2.94 19.98
C THR A 42 -6.67 -2.65 19.22
N LYS A 43 -7.78 -3.27 19.67
CA LYS A 43 -9.10 -3.00 19.10
C LYS A 43 -9.49 -1.52 19.22
N GLU A 44 -9.24 -0.90 20.38
CA GLU A 44 -9.54 0.52 20.62
C GLU A 44 -8.75 1.43 19.68
N GLN A 45 -7.47 1.10 19.40
CA GLN A 45 -6.66 1.85 18.45
C GLN A 45 -7.16 1.69 17.00
N LYS A 46 -7.64 0.50 16.62
CA LYS A 46 -8.25 0.28 15.31
C LYS A 46 -9.53 1.10 15.15
N GLU A 47 -10.38 1.14 16.17
CA GLU A 47 -11.62 1.94 16.16
C GLU A 47 -11.30 3.45 16.04
N ASP A 48 -10.27 3.92 16.75
CA ASP A 48 -9.78 5.30 16.63
C ASP A 48 -9.25 5.62 15.23
N TYR A 49 -8.39 4.74 14.67
CA TYR A 49 -7.88 4.89 13.31
C TYR A 49 -9.00 4.92 12.28
N TYR A 50 -10.00 4.05 12.43
CA TYR A 50 -11.13 3.99 11.52
C TYR A 50 -11.95 5.27 11.54
N ASN A 51 -12.17 5.87 12.71
CA ASN A 51 -12.84 7.18 12.80
C ASN A 51 -12.03 8.26 12.07
N GLN A 52 -10.71 8.26 12.24
CA GLN A 52 -9.84 9.19 11.51
C GLN A 52 -9.88 8.96 10.00
N TYR A 53 -9.98 7.71 9.53
CA TYR A 53 -10.15 7.43 8.10
C TYR A 53 -11.47 7.99 7.55
N LEU A 54 -12.56 7.90 8.32
CA LEU A 54 -13.85 8.47 7.93
C LEU A 54 -13.76 10.00 7.81
N GLU A 55 -13.12 10.66 8.78
CA GLU A 55 -12.87 12.11 8.75
C GLU A 55 -12.01 12.52 7.53
N ILE A 56 -10.97 11.74 7.22
CA ILE A 56 -10.14 11.96 6.02
C ILE A 56 -10.99 11.89 4.75
N VAL A 57 -11.86 10.89 4.62
CA VAL A 57 -12.72 10.77 3.43
C VAL A 57 -13.75 11.90 3.35
N GLU A 58 -14.30 12.35 4.48
CA GLU A 58 -15.20 13.51 4.52
C GLU A 58 -14.49 14.79 4.06
N ASP A 59 -13.31 15.08 4.61
CA ASP A 59 -12.49 16.24 4.22
C ASP A 59 -12.13 16.20 2.73
N LEU A 60 -11.64 15.06 2.24
CA LEU A 60 -11.30 14.89 0.84
C LEU A 60 -12.54 14.96 -0.06
N GLY A 61 -13.73 14.56 0.43
CA GLY A 61 -14.98 14.75 -0.29
C GLY A 61 -15.34 16.22 -0.51
N VAL A 62 -14.94 17.10 0.41
CA VAL A 62 -15.09 18.57 0.26
C VAL A 62 -14.08 19.11 -0.75
N GLU A 63 -12.83 18.65 -0.69
CA GLU A 63 -11.75 19.10 -1.60
C GLU A 63 -11.92 18.58 -3.04
N TYR A 64 -12.45 17.36 -3.19
CA TYR A 64 -12.63 16.64 -4.44
C TYR A 64 -14.12 16.28 -4.66
N PRO A 65 -15.01 17.27 -4.86
CA PRO A 65 -16.47 17.06 -4.87
C PRO A 65 -17.00 16.22 -6.05
N SER A 66 -16.14 15.91 -7.03
CA SER A 66 -16.46 15.01 -8.14
C SER A 66 -16.06 13.55 -7.91
N ALA A 67 -15.25 13.29 -6.88
CA ALA A 67 -14.84 11.95 -6.51
C ALA A 67 -15.89 11.30 -5.60
N THR A 68 -16.16 10.01 -5.82
CA THR A 68 -16.92 9.20 -4.88
C THR A 68 -15.92 8.36 -4.09
N MET A 69 -15.77 8.68 -2.81
CA MET A 69 -14.85 7.99 -1.90
C MET A 69 -15.61 7.31 -0.76
N GLY A 70 -15.01 6.26 -0.22
CA GLY A 70 -15.48 5.55 0.95
C GLY A 70 -14.34 4.80 1.61
N VAL A 71 -14.50 4.47 2.89
CA VAL A 71 -13.58 3.59 3.62
C VAL A 71 -14.12 2.16 3.53
N ILE A 72 -13.23 1.18 3.40
CA ILE A 72 -13.57 -0.24 3.53
C ILE A 72 -14.25 -0.44 4.88
N PRO A 73 -15.38 -1.18 4.98
CA PRO A 73 -16.02 -1.44 6.28
C PRO A 73 -15.03 -1.96 7.32
N PHE A 74 -15.15 -1.47 8.57
CA PHE A 74 -14.21 -1.78 9.65
C PHE A 74 -13.89 -3.28 9.82
N ASP A 75 -14.91 -4.14 9.70
CA ASP A 75 -14.81 -5.60 9.84
C ASP A 75 -14.27 -6.32 8.59
N GLU A 76 -14.08 -5.59 7.49
CA GLU A 76 -13.49 -6.06 6.25
C GLU A 76 -12.01 -5.65 6.08
N ILE A 77 -11.47 -4.79 6.95
CA ILE A 77 -10.05 -4.41 6.94
C ILE A 77 -9.21 -5.55 7.53
N LEU A 78 -8.28 -6.09 6.74
CA LEU A 78 -7.37 -7.14 7.22
C LEU A 78 -6.37 -6.55 8.23
N ASP A 79 -5.89 -7.38 9.16
CA ASP A 79 -4.95 -6.95 10.19
C ASP A 79 -3.64 -6.37 9.62
N GLU A 80 -3.23 -6.82 8.44
CA GLU A 80 -2.06 -6.34 7.70
C GLU A 80 -2.30 -5.05 6.90
N ASP A 81 -3.57 -4.71 6.63
CA ASP A 81 -3.95 -3.55 5.82
C ASP A 81 -4.07 -2.26 6.65
N TRP A 82 -3.99 -2.36 7.98
CA TRP A 82 -4.02 -1.19 8.84
C TRP A 82 -2.77 -0.33 8.63
N VAL A 83 -2.99 0.94 8.31
CA VAL A 83 -1.94 1.94 8.15
C VAL A 83 -2.17 3.12 9.11
N GLU A 84 -1.17 3.96 9.35
CA GLU A 84 -1.41 5.18 10.13
C GLU A 84 -2.37 6.12 9.39
N PRO A 85 -3.23 6.90 10.09
CA PRO A 85 -4.17 7.83 9.47
C PRO A 85 -3.51 8.83 8.51
N GLU A 86 -2.34 9.35 8.87
CA GLU A 86 -1.56 10.21 7.98
C GLU A 86 -1.21 9.49 6.67
N LYS A 87 -0.81 8.22 6.76
CA LYS A 87 -0.50 7.40 5.59
C LYS A 87 -1.74 7.11 4.75
N GLN A 88 -2.88 6.85 5.40
CA GLN A 88 -4.16 6.67 4.70
C GLN A 88 -4.54 7.91 3.90
N ARG A 89 -4.35 9.12 4.45
CA ARG A 89 -4.59 10.38 3.74
C ARG A 89 -3.66 10.51 2.52
N GLU A 90 -2.37 10.23 2.67
CA GLU A 90 -1.42 10.24 1.54
C GLU A 90 -1.85 9.30 0.42
N LEU A 91 -2.21 8.05 0.76
CA LEU A 91 -2.66 7.05 -0.21
C LEU A 91 -3.94 7.50 -0.91
N SER A 92 -4.87 8.08 -0.16
CA SER A 92 -6.14 8.59 -0.69
C SER A 92 -5.93 9.75 -1.67
N ILE A 93 -5.08 10.71 -1.33
CA ILE A 93 -4.72 11.82 -2.23
C ILE A 93 -3.99 11.30 -3.46
N ASN A 94 -3.03 10.40 -3.29
CA ASN A 94 -2.30 9.83 -4.41
C ASN A 94 -3.23 9.12 -5.41
N PHE A 95 -4.21 8.38 -4.90
CA PHE A 95 -5.24 7.75 -5.72
C PHE A 95 -6.10 8.78 -6.46
N LEU A 96 -6.55 9.84 -5.78
CA LEU A 96 -7.37 10.88 -6.40
C LEU A 96 -6.62 11.64 -7.50
N GLU A 97 -5.35 11.96 -7.28
CA GLU A 97 -4.55 12.77 -8.20
C GLU A 97 -3.93 11.95 -9.34
N ASN A 98 -3.53 10.70 -9.06
CA ASN A 98 -2.72 9.90 -9.97
C ASN A 98 -3.40 8.60 -10.42
N GLY A 99 -4.54 8.23 -9.82
CA GLY A 99 -5.26 7.00 -10.14
C GLY A 99 -4.53 5.72 -9.73
N VAL A 100 -3.54 5.80 -8.84
CA VAL A 100 -2.73 4.66 -8.40
C VAL A 100 -3.25 4.13 -7.06
N PHE A 101 -3.49 2.83 -6.98
CA PHE A 101 -3.83 2.11 -5.75
C PHE A 101 -2.60 1.33 -5.30
N PHE A 102 -2.06 1.64 -4.13
CA PHE A 102 -1.08 0.76 -3.47
C PHE A 102 -1.87 -0.15 -2.56
N ALA A 103 -2.22 -1.33 -3.07
CA ALA A 103 -2.64 -2.43 -2.20
C ALA A 103 -1.37 -2.93 -1.50
N ASN A 104 -1.35 -2.77 -0.18
CA ASN A 104 -0.34 -3.35 0.68
C ASN A 104 -0.48 -4.88 0.73
#